data_AF-A0A1I0VW36-F1
#
_entry.id   AF-A0A1I0VW36-F1
#
_cell.length_a   1.000
_cell.length_b   1.000
_cell.length_c   1.000
_cell.angle_alpha   90.00
_cell.angle_beta   90.00
_cell.angle_gamma   90.00
#
_symmetry.space_group_name_H-M   'P 1'
#
loop_
_entity.id
_entity.type
_entity.pdbx_description
1 polymer ?
#
loop_
_entity_poly.entity_id
_entity_poly.type
_entity_poly.pdbx_seq_one_letter_code
_entity_poly.pdbx_strand_id
1 'polypeptide(L)'
;MRISRIGVAAIASLGLLLGACSSVEPGSAGSIPSKSVPAGDSRAPTGSTNSDVPANGSAPPVHDPVDASAATADACGVLTPAQLDALGLTEGTPRQSAAGPSCYWDFAAEDANRIDFAIVEGNSNGLSDIYDQRAEYAYFEETEVGGHPAVYASEADHRDSGVCWMYVGLNDSVAMAVGSQFLAGPDQSDPCPVVARAAESMIETLKG
;
A
#
# COMPACT_ATOMS: atom_id res chain seq x y z
N MET A 1 -35.61 -20.52 31.27
CA MET A 1 -34.64 -20.09 32.30
C MET A 1 -34.40 -18.61 32.11
N ARG A 2 -34.52 -17.82 33.19
CA ARG A 2 -34.68 -16.35 33.18
C ARG A 2 -33.34 -15.65 32.93
N ILE A 3 -33.26 -14.75 31.95
CA ILE A 3 -32.10 -13.86 31.78
C ILE A 3 -32.41 -12.55 32.48
N SER A 4 -31.69 -12.31 33.57
CA SER A 4 -31.84 -11.18 34.47
C SER A 4 -31.26 -9.91 33.85
N ARG A 5 -32.00 -8.80 33.98
CA ARG A 5 -31.57 -7.44 33.65
C ARG A 5 -30.54 -6.96 34.66
N ILE A 6 -29.36 -6.51 34.22
CA ILE A 6 -28.36 -5.88 35.09
C ILE A 6 -28.49 -4.36 34.95
N GLY A 7 -28.61 -3.71 36.10
CA GLY A 7 -29.06 -2.34 36.26
C GLY A 7 -28.00 -1.27 36.06
N VAL A 8 -28.52 -0.07 35.81
CA VAL A 8 -27.86 1.22 35.71
C VAL A 8 -27.30 1.63 37.08
N ALA A 9 -26.05 2.08 37.14
CA ALA A 9 -25.50 2.82 38.26
C ALA A 9 -24.93 4.16 37.76
N ALA A 10 -25.58 5.25 38.14
CA ALA A 10 -25.17 6.62 37.91
C ALA A 10 -24.10 7.03 38.94
N ILE A 11 -23.05 7.72 38.50
CA ILE A 11 -22.11 8.42 39.38
C ILE A 11 -22.08 9.89 38.94
N ALA A 12 -22.50 10.77 39.85
CA ALA A 12 -22.47 12.21 39.70
C ALA A 12 -21.81 12.83 40.94
N SER A 13 -20.81 13.69 40.74
CA SER A 13 -20.46 14.94 41.49
C SER A 13 -19.01 15.33 41.17
N LEU A 14 -18.69 16.51 40.58
CA LEU A 14 -18.69 17.92 41.03
C LEU A 14 -17.44 18.37 41.84
N GLY A 15 -16.71 19.37 41.31
CA GLY A 15 -15.69 20.22 41.98
C GLY A 15 -14.79 20.94 40.95
N LEU A 16 -15.06 22.19 40.53
CA LEU A 16 -14.53 23.50 41.00
C LEU A 16 -12.99 23.53 41.22
N LEU A 17 -12.15 24.49 40.81
CA LEU A 17 -12.23 25.81 40.14
C LEU A 17 -10.76 26.36 39.98
N LEU A 18 -10.56 27.38 39.11
CA LEU A 18 -9.53 28.47 39.09
C LEU A 18 -8.21 28.40 38.26
N GLY A 19 -8.06 29.42 37.39
CA GLY A 19 -6.81 30.15 37.02
C GLY A 19 -6.02 29.61 35.81
N ALA A 20 -5.47 30.39 34.87
CA ALA A 20 -5.33 31.84 34.67
C ALA A 20 -4.96 32.12 33.20
N CYS A 21 -5.42 33.25 32.64
CA CYS A 21 -4.95 33.80 31.36
C CYS A 21 -3.60 34.51 31.55
N SER A 22 -2.67 34.34 30.61
CA SER A 22 -1.78 35.43 30.16
C SER A 22 -1.17 35.15 28.79
N SER A 23 -1.09 36.23 28.01
CA SER A 23 -0.87 36.30 26.56
C SER A 23 0.59 36.23 26.12
N VAL A 24 0.75 35.75 24.88
CA VAL A 24 1.63 36.18 23.76
C VAL A 24 3.00 36.81 24.07
N GLU A 25 4.06 36.24 23.48
CA GLU A 25 5.12 37.03 22.83
C GLU A 25 5.79 36.25 21.66
N PRO A 26 6.03 36.89 20.49
CA PRO A 26 6.77 36.33 19.37
C PRO A 26 8.26 36.71 19.44
N GLY A 27 9.14 35.71 19.38
CA GLY A 27 10.61 35.88 19.42
C GLY A 27 11.24 35.97 18.04
N SER A 28 11.82 37.13 17.76
CA SER A 28 12.40 37.60 16.50
C SER A 28 13.65 36.84 16.02
N ALA A 29 13.88 36.94 14.71
CA ALA A 29 15.06 36.48 13.99
C ALA A 29 16.37 37.07 14.52
N GLY A 30 17.41 36.23 14.60
CA GLY A 30 18.78 36.61 14.93
C GLY A 30 19.77 36.02 13.93
N SER A 31 20.20 36.84 12.98
CA SER A 31 21.29 36.58 12.04
C SER A 31 22.64 36.77 12.72
N ILE A 32 23.59 35.84 12.59
CA ILE A 32 25.03 36.12 12.82
C ILE A 32 25.91 35.24 11.87
N PRO A 33 27.19 35.58 11.61
CA PRO A 33 27.67 35.92 10.28
C PRO A 33 28.73 34.95 9.71
N SER A 34 28.96 35.08 8.40
CA SER A 34 30.00 34.41 7.63
C SER A 34 31.43 34.60 8.16
N LYS A 35 32.21 33.53 8.12
CA LYS A 35 33.66 33.58 7.91
C LYS A 35 34.04 32.61 6.78
N SER A 36 34.48 33.19 5.66
CA SER A 36 35.27 32.58 4.58
C SER A 36 36.72 32.36 5.08
N VAL A 37 37.61 31.51 4.54
CA VAL A 37 38.04 31.03 3.19
C VAL A 37 39.07 29.87 3.44
N PRO A 38 39.79 29.22 2.47
CA PRO A 38 39.63 29.07 1.00
C PRO A 38 39.80 27.60 0.47
N ALA A 39 39.69 27.51 -0.87
CA ALA A 39 39.66 26.39 -1.81
C ALA A 39 40.73 25.26 -1.72
N GLY A 40 40.30 24.06 -2.14
CA GLY A 40 41.14 22.96 -2.62
C GLY A 40 40.31 21.93 -3.41
N ASP A 41 40.63 21.77 -4.69
CA ASP A 41 40.04 20.83 -5.68
C ASP A 41 40.04 19.37 -5.22
N SER A 42 38.95 18.63 -5.48
CA SER A 42 38.96 17.21 -5.85
C SER A 42 37.60 16.77 -6.44
N ARG A 43 37.68 16.09 -7.58
CA ARG A 43 36.60 15.63 -8.46
C ARG A 43 35.91 14.33 -7.98
N ALA A 44 34.59 14.30 -8.22
CA ALA A 44 33.73 13.19 -8.68
C ALA A 44 33.20 12.13 -7.67
N PRO A 45 32.07 11.43 -7.97
CA PRO A 45 31.13 11.62 -9.10
C PRO A 45 29.71 12.04 -8.68
N THR A 46 29.01 12.60 -9.66
CA THR A 46 27.58 12.86 -9.73
C THR A 46 26.77 11.58 -9.50
N GLY A 47 26.20 11.41 -8.30
CA GLY A 47 24.98 10.66 -8.13
C GLY A 47 23.83 11.57 -8.52
N SER A 48 23.13 11.26 -9.60
CA SER A 48 21.93 11.96 -10.03
C SER A 48 20.85 11.84 -8.95
N THR A 49 20.84 12.77 -8.00
CA THR A 49 19.64 13.07 -7.23
C THR A 49 18.71 13.81 -8.18
N ASN A 50 17.80 13.06 -8.82
CA ASN A 50 16.63 13.70 -9.42
C ASN A 50 15.75 14.18 -8.28
N SER A 51 15.95 15.44 -7.93
CA SER A 51 15.10 16.17 -7.00
C SER A 51 13.93 16.81 -7.76
N ASP A 52 12.76 16.77 -7.10
CA ASP A 52 11.75 17.84 -6.98
C ASP A 52 10.69 18.05 -8.08
N VAL A 53 9.47 17.53 -7.82
CA VAL A 53 8.20 18.30 -7.78
C VAL A 53 7.24 17.58 -6.77
N PRO A 54 6.46 18.29 -5.94
CA PRO A 54 5.58 17.64 -4.96
C PRO A 54 4.45 16.91 -5.68
N ALA A 55 4.37 15.59 -5.55
CA ALA A 55 3.08 14.94 -5.62
C ALA A 55 2.26 15.50 -4.44
N ASN A 56 0.98 15.81 -4.63
CA ASN A 56 0.11 16.30 -3.54
C ASN A 56 -0.21 15.18 -2.51
N GLY A 57 0.65 14.17 -2.39
CA GLY A 57 0.53 13.01 -1.53
C GLY A 57 1.90 12.41 -1.24
N SER A 58 1.95 11.49 -0.28
CA SER A 58 3.20 10.93 0.26
C SER A 58 3.87 9.89 -0.65
N ALA A 59 3.21 9.42 -1.71
CA ALA A 59 3.74 8.46 -2.68
C ALA A 59 4.29 9.13 -3.95
N PRO A 60 5.20 8.48 -4.70
CA PRO A 60 5.55 8.89 -6.06
C PRO A 60 4.29 9.01 -6.95
N PRO A 61 4.23 10.00 -7.86
CA PRO A 61 3.07 10.20 -8.72
C PRO A 61 2.92 9.07 -9.76
N VAL A 62 1.69 8.80 -10.18
CA VAL A 62 1.42 7.83 -11.27
C VAL A 62 1.48 8.54 -12.62
N HIS A 63 2.46 8.21 -13.46
CA HIS A 63 2.67 8.89 -14.75
C HIS A 63 1.78 8.40 -15.90
N ASP A 64 1.32 7.15 -15.85
CA ASP A 64 0.48 6.53 -16.87
C ASP A 64 -0.79 5.96 -16.21
N PRO A 65 -1.78 6.81 -15.85
CA PRO A 65 -2.92 6.39 -15.06
C PRO A 65 -3.77 5.33 -15.76
N VAL A 66 -4.14 4.30 -15.01
CA VAL A 66 -5.04 3.22 -15.43
C VAL A 66 -6.44 3.44 -14.86
N ASP A 67 -7.46 3.19 -15.67
CA ASP A 67 -8.85 3.21 -15.23
C ASP A 67 -9.19 1.92 -14.47
N ALA A 68 -9.45 2.05 -13.17
CA ALA A 68 -9.82 0.93 -12.31
C ALA A 68 -11.30 0.54 -12.41
N SER A 69 -12.14 1.26 -13.17
CA SER A 69 -13.58 1.01 -13.25
C SER A 69 -13.92 -0.41 -13.69
N ALA A 70 -13.13 -0.97 -14.62
CA ALA A 70 -13.26 -2.35 -15.07
C ALA A 70 -12.99 -3.35 -13.93
N ALA A 71 -11.96 -3.11 -13.11
CA ALA A 71 -11.63 -3.95 -11.97
C ALA A 71 -12.67 -3.86 -10.84
N THR A 72 -13.26 -2.67 -10.62
CA THR A 72 -14.36 -2.50 -9.65
C THR A 72 -15.62 -3.26 -10.08
N ALA A 73 -15.91 -3.28 -11.38
CA ALA A 73 -17.07 -3.98 -11.93
C ALA A 73 -16.87 -5.50 -12.01
N ASP A 74 -15.67 -5.95 -12.38
CA ASP A 74 -15.28 -7.35 -12.49
C ASP A 74 -13.84 -7.54 -12.00
N ALA A 75 -13.71 -7.83 -10.70
CA ALA A 75 -12.42 -8.01 -10.06
C ALA A 75 -11.66 -9.25 -10.55
N CYS A 76 -12.33 -10.24 -11.14
CA CYS A 76 -11.66 -11.42 -11.69
C CYS A 76 -11.21 -11.21 -13.14
N GLY A 77 -11.89 -10.30 -13.86
CA GLY A 77 -11.57 -9.93 -15.24
C GLY A 77 -10.25 -9.16 -15.42
N VAL A 78 -9.54 -8.85 -14.33
CA VAL A 78 -8.22 -8.22 -14.37
C VAL A 78 -7.11 -9.14 -14.88
N LEU A 79 -7.38 -10.44 -14.97
CA LEU A 79 -6.51 -11.41 -15.66
C LEU A 79 -7.28 -12.06 -16.80
N THR A 80 -6.70 -12.02 -17.98
CA THR A 80 -7.22 -12.73 -19.16
C THR A 80 -7.01 -14.24 -19.04
N PRO A 81 -7.79 -15.08 -19.75
CA PRO A 81 -7.55 -16.53 -19.75
C PRO A 81 -6.13 -16.92 -20.15
N ALA A 82 -5.52 -16.22 -21.11
CA ALA A 82 -4.15 -16.48 -21.53
C ALA A 82 -3.12 -16.17 -20.44
N GLN A 83 -3.36 -15.14 -19.62
CA GLN A 83 -2.51 -14.82 -18.47
C GLN A 83 -2.71 -15.81 -17.32
N LEU A 84 -3.95 -16.29 -17.09
CA LEU A 84 -4.19 -17.36 -16.13
C LEU A 84 -3.40 -18.61 -16.48
N ASP A 85 -3.44 -19.03 -17.76
CA ASP A 85 -2.65 -20.15 -18.25
C ASP A 85 -1.14 -19.91 -18.08
N ALA A 86 -0.66 -18.70 -18.41
CA ALA A 86 0.76 -18.34 -18.29
C ALA A 86 1.25 -18.28 -16.84
N LEU A 87 0.38 -17.90 -15.90
CA LEU A 87 0.66 -17.84 -14.47
C LEU A 87 0.41 -19.20 -13.77
N GLY A 88 -0.19 -20.17 -14.45
CA GLY A 88 -0.55 -21.47 -13.88
C GLY A 88 -1.72 -21.38 -12.88
N LEU A 89 -2.64 -20.45 -13.10
CA LEU A 89 -3.78 -20.18 -12.23
C LEU A 89 -5.07 -20.79 -12.79
N THR A 90 -5.99 -21.13 -11.89
CA THR A 90 -7.35 -21.56 -12.26
C THR A 90 -8.22 -20.38 -12.70
N GLU A 91 -9.48 -20.64 -13.05
CA GLU A 91 -10.48 -19.57 -13.14
C GLU A 91 -10.62 -18.85 -11.78
N GLY A 92 -10.87 -17.54 -11.87
CA GLY A 92 -10.99 -16.67 -10.71
C GLY A 92 -12.31 -16.86 -9.98
N THR A 93 -12.26 -16.80 -8.66
CA THR A 93 -13.45 -16.82 -7.81
C THR A 93 -13.66 -15.45 -7.15
N PRO A 94 -14.76 -14.75 -7.47
CA PRO A 94 -15.02 -13.42 -6.91
C PRO A 94 -15.36 -13.49 -5.43
N ARG A 95 -14.96 -12.45 -4.70
CA ARG A 95 -15.17 -12.26 -3.26
C ARG A 95 -15.48 -10.80 -2.92
N GLN A 96 -16.01 -10.58 -1.73
CA GLN A 96 -16.01 -9.27 -1.10
C GLN A 96 -15.02 -9.27 0.06
N SER A 97 -14.06 -8.34 0.04
CA SER A 97 -13.08 -8.15 1.11
C SER A 97 -13.38 -6.87 1.91
N ALA A 98 -12.63 -6.64 2.98
CA ALA A 98 -12.68 -5.36 3.69
C ALA A 98 -12.20 -4.18 2.83
N ALA A 99 -11.37 -4.44 1.81
CA ALA A 99 -10.85 -3.43 0.90
C ALA A 99 -11.85 -3.07 -0.24
N GLY A 100 -12.77 -3.98 -0.58
CA GLY A 100 -13.70 -3.84 -1.71
C GLY A 100 -13.97 -5.15 -2.44
N PRO A 101 -14.58 -5.09 -3.65
CA PRO A 101 -14.63 -6.19 -4.59
C PRO A 101 -13.24 -6.79 -4.80
N SER A 102 -13.16 -8.11 -4.80
CA SER A 102 -11.90 -8.85 -4.80
C SER A 102 -12.04 -10.14 -5.60
N CYS A 103 -10.92 -10.72 -5.97
CA CYS A 103 -10.87 -12.03 -6.60
C CYS A 103 -9.71 -12.83 -6.00
N TYR A 104 -9.79 -14.15 -6.08
CA TYR A 104 -8.64 -15.01 -5.88
C TYR A 104 -8.62 -16.08 -6.96
N TRP A 105 -7.42 -16.59 -7.22
CA TRP A 105 -7.16 -17.68 -8.14
C TRP A 105 -6.23 -18.67 -7.45
N ASP A 106 -6.59 -19.95 -7.46
CA ASP A 106 -5.73 -20.99 -6.94
C ASP A 106 -4.71 -21.39 -8.01
N PHE A 107 -3.57 -21.94 -7.60
CA PHE A 107 -2.61 -22.51 -8.56
C PHE A 107 -3.11 -23.87 -9.04
N ALA A 108 -3.17 -24.07 -10.36
CA ALA A 108 -3.70 -25.29 -10.96
C ALA A 108 -2.92 -26.55 -10.58
N ALA A 109 -1.63 -26.40 -10.26
CA ALA A 109 -0.75 -27.50 -9.84
C ALA A 109 -0.77 -27.78 -8.33
N GLU A 110 -1.25 -26.83 -7.51
CA GLU A 110 -1.29 -26.91 -6.05
C GLU A 110 -2.40 -25.97 -5.54
N ASP A 111 -3.60 -26.51 -5.35
CA ASP A 111 -4.81 -25.73 -5.01
C ASP A 111 -4.79 -25.15 -3.59
N ALA A 112 -3.83 -25.57 -2.76
CA ALA A 112 -3.54 -24.95 -1.47
C ALA A 112 -2.84 -23.58 -1.60
N ASN A 113 -2.27 -23.27 -2.77
CA ASN A 113 -1.61 -22.01 -3.05
C ASN A 113 -2.53 -21.10 -3.86
N ARG A 114 -2.44 -19.78 -3.66
CA ARG A 114 -3.25 -18.81 -4.41
C ARG A 114 -2.62 -17.44 -4.60
N ILE A 115 -3.21 -16.70 -5.54
CA ILE A 115 -3.10 -15.25 -5.71
C ILE A 115 -4.41 -14.59 -5.30
N ASP A 116 -4.32 -13.47 -4.59
CA ASP A 116 -5.44 -12.63 -4.17
C ASP A 116 -5.31 -11.23 -4.81
N PHE A 117 -6.45 -10.63 -5.16
CA PHE A 117 -6.54 -9.29 -5.73
C PHE A 117 -7.69 -8.51 -5.09
N ALA A 118 -7.50 -7.22 -4.85
CA ALA A 118 -8.57 -6.29 -4.52
C ALA A 118 -8.29 -4.87 -5.03
N ILE A 119 -9.34 -4.13 -5.36
CA ILE A 119 -9.27 -2.67 -5.41
C ILE A 119 -9.40 -2.14 -3.99
N VAL A 120 -8.55 -1.19 -3.59
CA VAL A 120 -8.56 -0.61 -2.24
C VAL A 120 -9.51 0.60 -2.21
N GLU A 121 -10.81 0.34 -2.13
CA GLU A 121 -11.87 1.37 -2.19
C GLU A 121 -11.92 2.28 -0.95
N GLY A 122 -11.33 1.85 0.17
CA GLY A 122 -11.21 2.65 1.40
C GLY A 122 -10.22 3.82 1.27
N ASN A 123 -9.37 3.80 0.24
CA ASN A 123 -8.38 4.83 -0.03
C ASN A 123 -8.93 5.83 -1.05
N SER A 124 -8.70 7.11 -0.81
CA SER A 124 -9.11 8.20 -1.72
C SER A 124 -7.92 8.86 -2.41
N ASN A 125 -6.70 8.62 -1.93
CA ASN A 125 -5.45 9.16 -2.46
C ASN A 125 -4.52 8.06 -3.00
N GLY A 126 -5.11 6.94 -3.44
CA GLY A 126 -4.40 5.82 -4.07
C GLY A 126 -3.27 5.27 -3.22
N LEU A 127 -2.06 5.24 -3.78
CA LEU A 127 -0.87 4.73 -3.10
C LEU A 127 -0.39 5.65 -1.98
N SER A 128 -0.76 6.93 -1.98
CA SER A 128 -0.36 7.87 -0.91
C SER A 128 -0.94 7.47 0.44
N ASP A 129 -2.17 6.97 0.48
CA ASP A 129 -2.80 6.48 1.72
C ASP A 129 -2.04 5.27 2.30
N ILE A 130 -1.38 4.46 1.46
CA ILE A 130 -0.50 3.36 1.89
C ILE A 130 0.82 3.92 2.42
N TYR A 131 1.40 4.93 1.75
CA TYR A 131 2.63 5.60 2.24
C TYR A 131 2.43 6.27 3.60
N ASP A 132 1.27 6.85 3.85
CA ASP A 132 0.92 7.49 5.12
C ASP A 132 0.86 6.50 6.29
N GLN A 133 0.65 5.21 5.99
CA GLN A 133 0.62 4.11 6.96
C GLN A 133 1.97 3.39 7.10
N ARG A 134 3.06 3.92 6.52
CA ARG A 134 4.39 3.27 6.54
C ARG A 134 4.82 2.75 7.91
N ALA A 135 4.54 3.51 8.96
CA ALA A 135 4.95 3.16 10.33
C ALA A 135 4.21 1.95 10.92
N GLU A 136 3.06 1.57 10.37
CA GLU A 136 2.24 0.44 10.83
C GLU A 136 2.63 -0.89 10.17
N TYR A 137 3.42 -0.85 9.09
CA TYR A 137 3.84 -2.05 8.38
C TYR A 137 5.13 -2.65 8.95
N ALA A 138 5.17 -3.99 9.04
CA ALA A 138 6.36 -4.73 9.43
C ALA A 138 7.49 -4.63 8.39
N TYR A 139 7.10 -4.45 7.11
CA TYR A 139 8.00 -4.13 6.01
C TYR A 139 7.33 -3.12 5.08
N PHE A 140 8.15 -2.27 4.45
CA PHE A 140 7.71 -1.31 3.45
C PHE A 140 8.84 -1.10 2.46
N GLU A 141 8.76 -1.78 1.32
CA GLU A 141 9.82 -1.80 0.31
C GLU A 141 9.26 -1.25 -1.01
N GLU A 142 9.72 -0.04 -1.35
CA GLU A 142 9.31 0.65 -2.57
C GLU A 142 9.85 -0.06 -3.81
N THR A 143 9.03 -0.11 -4.86
CA THR A 143 9.36 -0.72 -6.14
C THR A 143 8.55 -0.08 -7.25
N GLU A 144 8.69 -0.60 -8.47
CA GLU A 144 7.84 -0.30 -9.61
C GLU A 144 7.37 -1.63 -10.23
N VAL A 145 6.16 -1.65 -10.78
CA VAL A 145 5.64 -2.79 -11.56
C VAL A 145 4.84 -2.28 -12.74
N GLY A 146 5.12 -2.76 -13.96
CA GLY A 146 4.44 -2.29 -15.18
C GLY A 146 4.48 -0.77 -15.38
N GLY A 147 5.53 -0.09 -14.92
CA GLY A 147 5.67 1.37 -14.98
C GLY A 147 4.92 2.16 -13.89
N HIS A 148 4.32 1.48 -12.91
CA HIS A 148 3.55 2.09 -11.83
C HIS A 148 4.30 2.03 -10.49
N PRO A 149 4.23 3.09 -9.67
CA PRO A 149 4.79 3.06 -8.33
C PRO A 149 4.06 1.99 -7.51
N ALA A 150 4.86 1.23 -6.76
CA ALA A 150 4.36 0.14 -5.95
C ALA A 150 5.16 0.01 -4.65
N VAL A 151 4.60 -0.74 -3.72
CA VAL A 151 5.27 -1.07 -2.46
C VAL A 151 4.91 -2.48 -2.05
N TYR A 152 5.92 -3.27 -1.67
CA TYR A 152 5.69 -4.45 -0.85
C TYR A 152 5.48 -3.99 0.59
N ALA A 153 4.29 -4.21 1.14
CA ALA A 153 3.98 -3.84 2.50
C ALA A 153 2.95 -4.78 3.14
N SER A 154 3.11 -5.05 4.43
CA SER A 154 2.11 -5.75 5.24
C SER A 154 2.33 -5.50 6.73
N GLU A 155 1.28 -5.55 7.52
CA GLU A 155 1.32 -5.37 8.99
C GLU A 155 2.10 -6.49 9.70
N ALA A 156 2.26 -7.64 9.03
CA ALA A 156 3.08 -8.75 9.50
C ALA A 156 4.00 -9.26 8.37
N ASP A 157 5.25 -9.57 8.71
CA ASP A 157 6.17 -10.19 7.75
C ASP A 157 6.03 -11.71 7.77
N HIS A 158 5.34 -12.23 6.77
CA HIS A 158 5.11 -13.65 6.55
C HIS A 158 5.71 -14.12 5.21
N ARG A 159 6.65 -13.35 4.64
CA ARG A 159 7.29 -13.66 3.36
C ARG A 159 8.08 -14.96 3.40
N ASP A 160 8.78 -15.22 4.50
CA ASP A 160 9.48 -16.49 4.75
C ASP A 160 8.53 -17.69 4.95
N SER A 161 7.21 -17.45 5.00
CA SER A 161 6.15 -18.46 5.15
C SER A 161 5.13 -18.44 4.00
N GLY A 162 5.49 -17.84 2.86
CA GLY A 162 4.70 -17.91 1.63
C GLY A 162 3.68 -16.80 1.43
N VAL A 163 3.67 -15.76 2.28
CA VAL A 163 2.74 -14.63 2.15
C VAL A 163 3.48 -13.36 1.76
N CYS A 164 3.11 -12.77 0.63
CA CYS A 164 3.59 -11.47 0.21
C CYS A 164 2.43 -10.61 -0.25
N TRP A 165 2.49 -9.31 0.05
CA TRP A 165 1.51 -8.32 -0.37
C TRP A 165 2.23 -7.17 -1.07
N MET A 166 1.66 -6.74 -2.18
CA MET A 166 2.07 -5.56 -2.94
C MET A 166 0.87 -4.64 -3.11
N TYR A 167 1.09 -3.34 -2.90
CA TYR A 167 0.15 -2.29 -3.29
C TYR A 167 0.70 -1.55 -4.50
N VAL A 168 -0.14 -1.32 -5.51
CA VAL A 168 0.25 -0.62 -6.75
C VAL A 168 -0.69 0.55 -6.95
N GLY A 169 -0.13 1.75 -7.16
CA GLY A 169 -0.92 2.90 -7.56
C GLY A 169 -1.34 2.79 -9.02
N LEU A 170 -2.62 2.59 -9.28
CA LEU A 170 -3.16 2.58 -10.65
C LEU A 170 -3.36 4.00 -11.19
N ASN A 171 -3.73 4.92 -10.30
CA ASN A 171 -3.77 6.36 -10.53
C ASN A 171 -3.62 7.08 -9.17
N ASP A 172 -3.64 8.42 -9.17
CA ASP A 172 -3.43 9.21 -7.95
C ASP A 172 -4.52 9.01 -6.86
N SER A 173 -5.64 8.37 -7.19
CA SER A 173 -6.76 8.14 -6.27
C SER A 173 -7.04 6.66 -5.98
N VAL A 174 -6.54 5.73 -6.79
CA VAL A 174 -6.83 4.30 -6.67
C VAL A 174 -5.54 3.48 -6.60
N ALA A 175 -5.48 2.60 -5.61
CA ALA A 175 -4.49 1.54 -5.54
C ALA A 175 -5.17 0.16 -5.62
N MET A 176 -4.45 -0.81 -6.17
CA MET A 176 -4.80 -2.22 -6.06
C MET A 176 -3.89 -2.91 -5.05
N ALA A 177 -4.42 -3.94 -4.39
CA ALA A 177 -3.65 -4.86 -3.56
C ALA A 177 -3.56 -6.21 -4.27
N VAL A 178 -2.36 -6.75 -4.38
CA VAL A 178 -2.08 -8.08 -4.92
C VAL A 178 -1.33 -8.87 -3.87
N GLY A 179 -1.79 -10.09 -3.59
CA GLY A 179 -1.21 -10.94 -2.57
C GLY A 179 -0.99 -12.35 -3.07
N SER A 180 -0.07 -13.06 -2.42
CA SER A 180 0.09 -14.50 -2.60
C SER A 180 -0.01 -15.22 -1.27
N GLN A 181 -0.47 -16.47 -1.29
CA GLN A 181 -0.43 -17.38 -0.15
C GLN A 181 0.06 -18.73 -0.64
N PHE A 182 1.27 -19.11 -0.25
CA PHE A 182 1.90 -20.39 -0.57
C PHE A 182 2.00 -21.26 0.68
N LEU A 183 1.28 -22.38 0.71
CA LEU A 183 1.34 -23.37 1.78
C LEU A 183 2.35 -24.50 1.48
N ALA A 184 2.75 -24.65 0.22
CA ALA A 184 3.76 -25.61 -0.22
C ALA A 184 4.46 -25.14 -1.52
N GLY A 185 5.53 -25.84 -1.90
CA GLY A 185 6.24 -25.61 -3.15
C GLY A 185 7.42 -24.63 -3.05
N PRO A 186 8.14 -24.41 -4.16
CA PRO A 186 9.38 -23.64 -4.16
C PRO A 186 9.19 -22.14 -3.88
N ASP A 187 8.04 -21.58 -4.25
CA ASP A 187 7.75 -20.15 -4.06
C ASP A 187 7.33 -19.81 -2.62
N GLN A 188 7.15 -20.81 -1.73
CA GLN A 188 6.83 -20.57 -0.32
C GLN A 188 7.93 -19.77 0.40
N SER A 189 9.20 -20.00 0.09
CA SER A 189 10.31 -19.28 0.73
C SER A 189 10.60 -17.91 0.10
N ASP A 190 10.09 -17.64 -1.11
CA ASP A 190 10.26 -16.35 -1.80
C ASP A 190 9.05 -16.04 -2.69
N PRO A 191 7.92 -15.63 -2.09
CA PRO A 191 6.64 -15.51 -2.79
C PRO A 191 6.48 -14.20 -3.60
N CYS A 192 7.22 -13.15 -3.26
CA CYS A 192 7.05 -11.81 -3.83
C CYS A 192 7.30 -11.71 -5.35
N PRO A 193 8.27 -12.42 -5.95
CA PRO A 193 8.44 -12.44 -7.40
C PRO A 193 7.20 -12.93 -8.17
N VAL A 194 6.39 -13.80 -7.57
CA VAL A 194 5.13 -14.26 -8.17
C VAL A 194 4.07 -13.15 -8.11
N VAL A 195 3.97 -12.45 -6.97
CA VAL A 195 3.10 -11.27 -6.81
C VAL A 195 3.40 -10.19 -7.84
N ALA A 196 4.69 -9.88 -8.07
CA ALA A 196 5.08 -8.88 -9.08
C ALA A 196 4.61 -9.25 -10.50
N ARG A 197 4.81 -10.52 -10.92
CA ARG A 197 4.38 -10.98 -12.24
C ARG A 197 2.86 -10.94 -12.40
N ALA A 198 2.12 -11.33 -11.36
CA ALA A 198 0.66 -11.24 -11.36
C ALA A 198 0.19 -9.78 -11.47
N ALA A 199 0.77 -8.88 -10.67
CA ALA A 199 0.45 -7.44 -10.70
C ALA A 199 0.78 -6.81 -12.06
N GLU A 200 1.91 -7.18 -12.68
CA GLU A 200 2.27 -6.73 -14.03
C GLU A 200 1.23 -7.17 -15.07
N SER A 201 0.83 -8.44 -15.06
CA SER A 201 -0.23 -8.96 -15.94
C SER A 201 -1.57 -8.24 -15.73
N MET A 202 -1.93 -7.92 -14.48
CA MET A 202 -3.16 -7.18 -14.18
C MET A 202 -3.12 -5.77 -14.77
N ILE A 203 -1.99 -5.07 -14.64
CA ILE A 203 -1.81 -3.73 -15.22
C ILE A 203 -1.89 -3.79 -16.75
N GLU A 204 -1.26 -4.78 -17.38
CA GLU A 204 -1.34 -4.98 -18.82
C GLU A 204 -2.79 -5.13 -19.29
N THR A 205 -3.60 -5.94 -18.60
CA THR A 205 -5.02 -6.11 -18.91
C THR A 205 -5.81 -4.81 -18.77
N LEU A 206 -5.55 -4.06 -17.70
CA LEU A 206 -6.29 -2.84 -17.40
C LEU A 206 -5.94 -1.65 -18.33
N LYS A 207 -4.79 -1.68 -18.99
CA LYS A 207 -4.42 -0.69 -20.02
C LYS A 207 -5.21 -0.86 -21.34
N GLY A 208 -5.75 -2.05 -21.59
CA GLY A 208 -6.50 -2.39 -22.80
C GLY A 208 -5.65 -2.91 -23.95
#